data_AF-A0A932TP18-F1
#
_entry.id   AF-A0A932TP18-F1
#
_cell.length_a   1.000
_cell.length_b   1.000
_cell.length_c   1.000
_cell.angle_alpha   90.00
_cell.angle_beta   90.00
_cell.angle_gamma   90.00
#
_symmetry.space_group_name_H-M   'P 1'
#
loop_
_entity.id
_entity.type
_entity.pdbx_description
1 polymer ?
#
loop_
_entity_poly.entity_id
_entity_poly.type
_entity_poly.pdbx_seq_one_letter_code
_entity_poly.pdbx_strand_id
1 'polypeptide(L)'
;MELTRIFDILKDADGAPAAGKLVIHNPAFIAADGTAVAAGILAYVIPTVSPGLVDLMLAPTEDADPAASYTVEYFLKSGAAYSETWQIPRTGPITISQARG
;
A
#
# COMPACT_ATOMS: atom_id res chain seq x y z
N MET A 1 15.00 9.04 -5.06
CA MET A 1 13.81 8.29 -4.61
C MET A 1 13.24 7.47 -5.74
N GLU A 2 13.64 6.21 -5.77
CA GLU A 2 12.93 5.19 -6.54
C GLU A 2 11.68 4.77 -5.74
N LEU A 3 10.52 4.80 -6.39
CA LEU A 3 9.25 4.37 -5.77
C LEU A 3 8.86 3.03 -6.37
N THR A 4 8.28 2.18 -5.53
CA THR A 4 7.74 0.89 -5.96
C THR A 4 6.26 1.06 -6.25
N ARG A 5 5.85 0.60 -7.43
CA ARG A 5 4.44 0.59 -7.85
C ARG A 5 3.75 -0.63 -7.27
N ILE A 6 2.68 -0.40 -6.52
CA ILE A 6 1.71 -1.43 -6.14
C ILE A 6 0.58 -1.37 -7.17
N PHE A 7 0.39 -2.44 -7.92
CA PHE A 7 -0.61 -2.53 -8.98
C PHE A 7 -1.36 -3.86 -8.89
N ASP A 8 -2.62 -3.81 -8.45
CA ASP A 8 -3.45 -5.00 -8.25
C ASP A 8 -4.94 -4.68 -8.39
N ILE A 9 -5.77 -5.73 -8.52
CA ILE A 9 -7.22 -5.64 -8.47
C ILE A 9 -7.71 -6.28 -7.17
N LEU A 10 -8.09 -5.43 -6.22
CA LEU A 10 -8.73 -5.86 -4.98
C LEU A 10 -10.16 -6.32 -5.26
N LYS A 11 -10.54 -7.46 -4.68
CA LYS A 11 -11.87 -8.04 -4.79
C LYS A 11 -12.47 -8.29 -3.42
N ASP A 12 -13.78 -8.16 -3.32
CA ASP A 12 -14.55 -8.64 -2.17
C ASP A 12 -14.62 -10.18 -2.18
N ALA A 13 -15.12 -10.77 -1.09
CA ALA A 13 -15.19 -12.23 -0.93
C ALA A 13 -16.08 -12.94 -1.96
N ASP A 14 -17.02 -12.22 -2.57
CA ASP A 14 -17.86 -12.70 -3.66
C ASP A 14 -17.19 -12.61 -5.05
N GLY A 15 -15.96 -12.08 -5.11
CA GLY A 15 -15.18 -11.90 -6.33
C GLY A 15 -15.49 -10.62 -7.11
N ALA A 16 -16.45 -9.79 -6.65
CA ALA A 16 -16.70 -8.48 -7.23
C ALA A 16 -15.51 -7.54 -6.95
N PRO A 17 -15.20 -6.57 -7.84
CA PRO A 17 -14.15 -5.60 -7.56
C PRO A 17 -14.51 -4.76 -6.34
N ALA A 18 -13.58 -4.68 -5.38
CA ALA A 18 -13.80 -3.95 -4.15
C ALA A 18 -13.96 -2.44 -4.43
N ALA A 19 -14.76 -1.77 -3.61
CA ALA A 19 -14.87 -0.32 -3.60
C ALA A 19 -14.68 0.20 -2.17
N GLY A 20 -14.19 1.43 -2.02
CA GLY A 20 -13.91 1.99 -0.71
C GLY A 20 -12.60 2.76 -0.71
N LYS A 21 -11.86 2.68 0.39
CA LYS A 21 -10.57 3.34 0.54
C LYS A 21 -9.58 2.49 1.35
N LEU A 22 -8.31 2.75 1.11
CA LEU A 22 -7.19 2.29 1.92
C LEU A 22 -6.62 3.51 2.66
N VAL A 23 -6.26 3.36 3.92
CA VAL A 23 -5.56 4.36 4.72
C VAL A 23 -4.21 3.77 5.12
N ILE A 24 -3.14 4.33 4.58
CA ILE A 24 -1.79 3.82 4.67
C ILE A 24 -1.01 4.70 5.63
N HIS A 25 -0.62 4.14 6.77
CA HIS A 25 0.23 4.78 7.77
C HIS A 25 1.68 4.37 7.53
N ASN A 26 2.59 5.33 7.62
CA ASN A 26 4.02 5.07 7.51
C ASN A 26 4.81 5.76 8.64
N PRO A 27 5.82 5.09 9.22
CA PRO A 27 6.76 5.72 10.13
C PRO A 27 7.76 6.60 9.34
N ALA A 28 8.54 7.41 10.06
CA ALA A 28 9.67 8.10 9.44
C ALA A 28 10.84 7.11 9.28
N PHE A 29 11.49 7.08 8.12
CA PHE A 29 12.65 6.23 7.85
C PHE A 29 13.53 6.83 6.74
N ILE A 30 14.76 6.32 6.63
CA ILE A 30 15.65 6.57 5.50
C ILE A 30 15.59 5.36 4.57
N ALA A 31 15.19 5.56 3.32
CA ALA A 31 15.20 4.50 2.32
C ALA A 31 16.63 4.09 1.96
N ALA A 32 16.81 2.92 1.35
CA ALA A 32 18.13 2.40 0.97
C ALA A 32 18.94 3.31 0.02
N ASP A 33 18.26 4.20 -0.71
CA ASP A 33 18.90 5.20 -1.58
C ASP A 33 19.34 6.49 -0.84
N GLY A 34 19.17 6.53 0.49
CA GLY A 34 19.48 7.66 1.36
C GLY A 34 18.35 8.71 1.44
N THR A 35 17.22 8.51 0.76
CA THR A 35 16.10 9.46 0.81
C THR A 35 15.39 9.37 2.16
N ALA A 36 15.21 10.52 2.82
CA ALA A 36 14.36 10.61 4.01
C ALA A 36 12.87 10.58 3.64
N VAL A 37 12.14 9.65 4.26
CA VAL A 37 10.68 9.52 4.18
C VAL A 37 10.10 10.00 5.51
N ALA A 38 9.25 11.02 5.45
CA ALA A 38 8.60 11.57 6.63
C ALA A 38 7.39 10.70 7.03
N ALA A 39 7.20 10.51 8.34
CA ALA A 39 6.01 9.85 8.87
C ALA A 39 4.74 10.54 8.38
N GLY A 40 3.71 9.76 8.04
CA GLY A 40 2.49 10.32 7.50
C GLY A 40 1.39 9.30 7.25
N ILE A 41 0.29 9.81 6.72
CA ILE A 41 -0.90 9.04 6.38
C ILE A 41 -1.26 9.35 4.93
N LEU A 42 -1.42 8.31 4.12
CA LEU A 42 -1.89 8.39 2.74
C LEU A 42 -3.27 7.74 2.64
N ALA A 43 -4.28 8.51 2.28
CA ALA A 43 -5.62 7.98 1.99
C ALA A 43 -5.77 7.74 0.48
N TYR A 44 -5.95 6.48 0.09
CA TYR A 44 -6.19 6.08 -1.30
C TYR A 44 -7.66 5.66 -1.48
N VAL A 45 -8.40 6.38 -2.32
CA VAL A 45 -9.78 6.02 -2.66
C VAL A 45 -9.76 5.17 -3.92
N ILE A 46 -10.39 3.98 -3.87
CA ILE A 46 -10.48 3.08 -5.03
C ILE A 46 -11.30 3.77 -6.12
N PRO A 47 -10.75 3.98 -7.34
CA PRO A 47 -11.45 4.71 -8.40
C PRO A 47 -12.75 4.03 -8.83
N THR A 48 -13.81 4.79 -9.03
CA THR A 48 -15.09 4.27 -9.53
C THR A 48 -15.04 3.90 -11.02
N VAL A 49 -14.15 4.54 -11.79
CA VAL A 49 -13.95 4.28 -13.23
C VAL A 49 -13.15 2.99 -13.51
N SER A 50 -12.37 2.53 -12.53
CA SER A 50 -11.58 1.30 -12.56
C SER A 50 -11.80 0.56 -11.24
N PRO A 51 -12.97 -0.06 -11.03
CA PRO A 51 -13.34 -0.60 -9.73
C PRO A 51 -12.39 -1.72 -9.30
N GLY A 52 -12.08 -1.78 -8.01
CA GLY A 52 -11.07 -2.69 -7.44
C GLY A 52 -9.62 -2.30 -7.71
N LEU A 53 -9.33 -1.38 -8.64
CA LEU A 53 -7.95 -1.03 -8.96
C LEU A 53 -7.27 -0.35 -7.76
N VAL A 54 -6.13 -0.92 -7.37
CA VAL A 54 -5.17 -0.30 -6.48
C VAL A 54 -3.90 -0.06 -7.29
N ASP A 55 -3.66 1.21 -7.58
CA ASP A 55 -2.49 1.70 -8.32
C ASP A 55 -1.89 2.87 -7.54
N LEU A 56 -0.83 2.61 -6.77
CA LEU A 56 -0.18 3.59 -5.92
C LEU A 56 1.33 3.38 -5.87
N MET A 57 2.04 4.44 -5.49
CA MET A 57 3.50 4.45 -5.37
C MET A 57 3.88 4.62 -3.91
N LEU A 58 4.72 3.72 -3.38
CA LEU A 58 5.28 3.84 -2.04
C LEU A 58 6.81 3.80 -2.09
N ALA A 59 7.44 4.40 -1.10
CA ALA A 59 8.88 4.28 -0.94
C ALA A 59 9.20 2.84 -0.47
N PRO A 60 10.28 2.23 -0.96
CA PRO A 60 10.67 0.89 -0.53
C PRO A 60 11.08 0.91 0.95
N THR A 61 10.62 -0.09 1.70
CA THR A 61 11.02 -0.35 3.09
C THR A 61 12.16 -1.36 3.20
N GLU A 62 12.47 -2.07 2.11
CA GLU A 62 13.65 -2.91 2.00
C GLU A 62 14.93 -2.10 2.25
N ASP A 63 15.74 -2.59 3.19
CA ASP A 63 16.95 -1.94 3.69
C ASP A 63 16.74 -0.52 4.26
N ALA A 64 15.53 -0.20 4.72
CA ALA A 64 15.26 1.07 5.40
C ALA A 64 15.91 1.16 6.79
N ASP A 65 16.33 2.37 7.17
CA ASP A 65 16.89 2.67 8.50
C ASP A 65 16.13 3.82 9.20
N PRO A 66 15.49 3.58 10.36
CA PRO A 66 15.29 2.27 10.98
C PRO A 66 14.39 1.36 10.12
N ALA A 67 14.40 0.06 10.42
CA ALA A 67 13.51 -0.90 9.76
C ALA A 67 12.06 -0.41 9.79
N ALA A 68 11.44 -0.34 8.61
CA ALA A 68 10.14 0.28 8.41
C ALA A 68 9.12 -0.71 7.85
N SER A 69 7.85 -0.41 8.05
CA SER A 69 6.73 -1.12 7.44
C SER A 69 5.56 -0.14 7.30
N TYR A 70 4.70 -0.38 6.32
CA TYR A 70 3.44 0.37 6.21
C TYR A 70 2.33 -0.39 6.92
N THR A 71 1.47 0.33 7.65
CA THR A 71 0.20 -0.23 8.15
C THR A 71 -0.91 0.22 7.22
N VAL A 72 -1.62 -0.72 6.61
CA VAL A 72 -2.67 -0.43 5.62
C VAL A 72 -4.02 -0.85 6.17
N GLU A 73 -4.85 0.12 6.45
CA GLU A 73 -6.23 -0.08 6.90
C GLU A 73 -7.19 -0.01 5.72
N TYR A 74 -8.01 -1.05 5.57
CA TYR A 74 -9.02 -1.15 4.53
C TYR A 74 -10.36 -0.73 5.09
N PHE A 75 -11.07 0.13 4.36
CA PHE A 75 -12.45 0.52 4.64
C PHE A 75 -13.26 0.31 3.37
N LEU A 76 -13.82 -0.89 3.21
CA LEU A 76 -14.53 -1.30 2.00
C LEU A 76 -16.03 -1.05 2.12
N LYS A 77 -16.67 -0.74 0.99
CA LYS A 77 -18.12 -0.52 0.90
C LYS A 77 -18.93 -1.76 1.22
N SER A 78 -18.35 -2.96 1.09
CA SER A 78 -18.93 -4.22 1.53
C SER A 78 -19.12 -4.30 3.06
N GLY A 79 -18.55 -3.36 3.81
CA GLY A 79 -18.54 -3.35 5.28
C GLY A 79 -17.31 -4.04 5.87
N ALA A 80 -16.46 -4.64 5.04
CA ALA A 80 -15.19 -5.18 5.48
C ALA A 80 -14.23 -4.05 5.92
N ALA A 81 -13.70 -4.20 7.14
CA ALA A 81 -12.65 -3.35 7.67
C ALA A 81 -11.58 -4.22 8.35
N TYR A 82 -10.35 -4.10 7.89
CA TYR A 82 -9.21 -4.88 8.39
C TYR A 82 -7.90 -4.11 8.17
N SER A 83 -6.84 -4.53 8.84
CA SER A 83 -5.52 -3.91 8.77
C SER A 83 -4.48 -4.95 8.40
N GLU A 84 -3.51 -4.55 7.58
CA GLU A 84 -2.38 -5.38 7.14
C GLU A 84 -1.07 -4.61 7.24
N THR A 85 0.03 -5.35 7.39
CA THR A 85 1.37 -4.79 7.32
C THR A 85 1.95 -5.04 5.93
N TRP A 86 2.48 -3.99 5.31
CA TRP A 86 3.14 -4.08 4.02
C TRP A 86 4.64 -3.80 4.13
N GLN A 87 5.42 -4.68 3.50
CA GLN A 87 6.84 -4.51 3.21
C GLN A 87 6.99 -4.23 1.71
N ILE A 88 7.68 -3.15 1.36
CA ILE A 88 7.79 -2.71 -0.02
C ILE A 88 9.23 -2.98 -0.50
N PRO A 89 9.44 -3.96 -1.40
CA PRO A 89 10.75 -4.19 -2.00
C PRO A 89 11.14 -3.03 -2.93
N ARG A 90 12.43 -2.94 -3.26
CA ARG A 90 12.98 -1.99 -4.24
C ARG A 90 12.73 -2.38 -5.69
N THR A 91 11.96 -3.44 -5.93
CA THR A 91 11.60 -3.91 -7.27
C THR A 91 10.10 -3.83 -7.46
N GLY A 92 9.65 -3.52 -8.68
CA GLY A 92 8.24 -3.46 -8.99
C GLY A 92 7.98 -3.43 -10.50
N PRO A 93 6.70 -3.45 -10.91
CA PRO A 93 5.51 -3.42 -10.04
C PRO A 93 5.29 -4.70 -9.23
N ILE A 94 4.63 -4.56 -8.08
CA ILE A 94 4.21 -5.67 -7.21
C ILE A 94 2.71 -5.67 -6.98
N THR A 95 2.14 -6.82 -6.63
CA THR A 95 0.75 -6.97 -6.20
C THR A 95 0.59 -6.67 -4.71
N ILE A 96 -0.66 -6.50 -4.24
CA ILE A 96 -0.94 -6.37 -2.80
C ILE A 96 -0.48 -7.62 -2.06
N SER A 97 -0.68 -8.80 -2.66
CA SER A 97 -0.25 -10.08 -2.09
C SER A 97 1.27 -10.19 -1.92
N GLN A 98 2.05 -9.55 -2.79
CA GLN A 98 3.52 -9.47 -2.66
C GLN A 98 3.98 -8.44 -1.63
N ALA A 99 3.17 -7.40 -1.39
CA ALA A 99 3.48 -6.39 -0.38
C ALA A 99 3.22 -6.90 1.05
N ARG A 100 2.27 -7.83 1.25
CA ARG A 100 1.94 -8.38 2.57
C ARG A 100 3.15 -9.09 3.20
N GLY A 101 3.54 -8.65 4.40
CA GLY A 101 4.62 -9.21 5.22
C GLY A 101 4.12 -9.84 6.50
#